data_AF-A0A8T6L9E7-F1
#
_entry.id   AF-A0A8T6L9E7-F1
#
_cell.length_a   1.000
_cell.length_b   1.000
_cell.length_c   1.000
_cell.angle_alpha   90.00
_cell.angle_beta   90.00
_cell.angle_gamma   90.00
#
_symmetry.space_group_name_H-M   'P 1'
#
loop_
_entity.id
_entity.type
_entity.pdbx_description
1 polymer ?
#
loop_
_entity_poly.entity_id
_entity_poly.type
_entity_poly.pdbx_seq_one_letter_code
_entity_poly.pdbx_strand_id
1 'polypeptide(L)'
;RAVHLGERECSVQRRFQKVIEEAPSPAIDASMRARLGEAAVGIAEASSYQGAGTVEFLLTPEGEFYFLEMNTRIQVEHPVTELVYGVDLVAEQLHIAAGVPLRLRQEDLKPVGHAIECRICAEDPANGFLPETGRVMHLKEPEGEGIRLDSGLYPGQEVTAAFDPLLGKLVAQGANRSQAIAKAIAALGDLVVLGVRTNAAYLGAILAHPAFAEGATDTAFLDRHGDELLAKAPAAESLARALAAAHLAERENRLIDQAMPAVHAALGAWRN
;
A
#
# COMPACT_ATOMS: atom_id res chain seq x y z
N ARG A 1 12.28 24.79 13.69
CA ARG A 1 11.94 24.93 12.26
C ARG A 1 11.34 23.61 11.82
N ALA A 2 10.10 23.62 11.36
CA ALA A 2 9.45 22.49 10.70
C ALA A 2 9.18 22.80 9.22
N VAL A 3 8.92 21.76 8.42
CA VAL A 3 8.42 21.83 7.04
C VAL A 3 7.32 20.79 6.87
N HIS A 4 6.43 20.97 5.90
CA HIS A 4 5.42 19.97 5.55
C HIS A 4 5.65 19.42 4.12
N LEU A 5 5.28 18.16 3.93
CA LEU A 5 5.33 17.43 2.66
C LEU A 5 3.90 17.15 2.18
N GLY A 6 3.16 18.25 1.98
CA GLY A 6 1.75 18.18 1.56
C GLY A 6 0.86 17.42 2.52
N GLU A 7 -0.15 16.79 1.96
CA GLU A 7 -1.22 16.04 2.63
C GLU A 7 -1.43 14.67 1.97
N ARG A 8 -2.17 13.81 2.68
CA ARG A 8 -2.65 12.53 2.17
C ARG A 8 -4.15 12.42 2.40
N GLU A 9 -4.88 11.96 1.41
CA GLU A 9 -6.29 11.61 1.52
C GLU A 9 -6.43 10.16 1.98
N CYS A 10 -7.10 9.92 3.10
CA CYS A 10 -7.23 8.59 3.71
C CYS A 10 -8.70 8.21 3.98
N SER A 11 -9.65 8.89 3.32
CA SER A 11 -11.08 8.71 3.57
C SER A 11 -11.59 7.30 3.25
N VAL A 12 -10.96 6.57 2.33
CA VAL A 12 -11.35 5.20 2.00
C VAL A 12 -10.82 4.26 3.07
N GLN A 13 -11.66 4.05 4.08
CA GLN A 13 -11.36 3.26 5.28
C GLN A 13 -12.54 2.39 5.69
N ARG A 14 -12.25 1.31 6.43
CA ARG A 14 -13.25 0.40 6.99
C ARG A 14 -13.03 0.28 8.49
N ARG A 15 -14.05 0.57 9.31
CA ARG A 15 -13.94 0.49 10.79
C ARG A 15 -12.68 1.18 11.33
N PHE A 16 -12.40 2.39 10.83
CA PHE A 16 -11.22 3.19 11.17
C PHE A 16 -9.86 2.61 10.72
N GLN A 17 -9.86 1.55 9.92
CA GLN A 17 -8.66 1.03 9.25
C GLN A 17 -8.60 1.60 7.84
N LYS A 18 -7.58 2.39 7.56
CA LYS A 18 -7.31 2.94 6.21
C LYS A 18 -7.07 1.78 5.23
N VAL A 19 -7.66 1.85 4.04
CA VAL A 19 -7.61 0.79 3.02
C VAL A 19 -6.89 1.27 1.76
N ILE A 20 -7.21 2.50 1.33
CA ILE A 20 -6.57 3.20 0.23
C ILE A 20 -6.16 4.59 0.71
N GLU A 21 -4.95 5.00 0.36
CA GLU A 21 -4.42 6.32 0.65
C GLU A 21 -3.87 6.94 -0.63
N GLU A 22 -4.00 8.26 -0.78
CA GLU A 22 -3.50 8.94 -1.97
C GLU A 22 -2.89 10.30 -1.67
N ALA A 23 -1.92 10.71 -2.49
CA ALA A 23 -1.25 12.00 -2.38
C ALA A 23 -0.99 12.59 -3.77
N PRO A 24 -1.21 13.90 -3.98
CA PRO A 24 -1.97 14.82 -3.10
C PRO A 24 -3.48 14.48 -3.08
N SER A 25 -4.24 15.03 -2.13
CA SER A 25 -5.70 14.82 -2.06
C SER A 25 -6.41 15.43 -3.28
N PRO A 26 -7.36 14.71 -3.90
CA PRO A 26 -8.19 15.22 -4.99
C PRO A 26 -9.32 16.13 -4.49
N ALA A 27 -9.62 16.10 -3.19
CA ALA A 27 -10.72 16.83 -2.58
C ALA A 27 -10.38 18.30 -2.27
N ILE A 28 -9.10 18.69 -2.36
CA ILE A 28 -8.65 20.02 -1.97
C ILE A 28 -7.80 20.72 -3.03
N ASP A 29 -7.98 22.04 -3.12
CA ASP A 29 -7.19 22.91 -3.99
C ASP A 29 -5.85 23.33 -3.35
N ALA A 30 -5.07 24.13 -4.07
CA ALA A 30 -3.78 24.62 -3.61
C ALA A 30 -3.88 25.57 -2.39
N SER A 31 -4.98 26.32 -2.27
CA SER A 31 -5.21 27.27 -1.18
C SER A 31 -5.47 26.52 0.12
N MET A 32 -6.37 25.54 0.09
CA MET A 32 -6.67 24.68 1.23
C MET A 32 -5.43 23.89 1.67
N ARG A 33 -4.67 23.34 0.71
CA ARG A 33 -3.41 22.64 0.97
C ARG A 33 -2.38 23.51 1.69
N ALA A 34 -2.24 24.77 1.29
CA ALA A 34 -1.37 25.72 1.99
C ALA A 34 -1.84 25.96 3.43
N ARG A 35 -3.14 26.18 3.65
CA ARG A 35 -3.72 26.37 4.99
C ARG A 35 -3.50 25.15 5.90
N LEU A 36 -3.69 23.93 5.39
CA LEU A 36 -3.43 22.69 6.13
C LEU A 36 -1.94 22.55 6.48
N GLY A 37 -1.06 22.83 5.51
CA GLY A 37 0.39 22.79 5.70
C GLY A 37 0.88 23.78 6.77
N GLU A 38 0.39 25.02 6.72
CA GLU A 38 0.69 26.05 7.72
C GLU A 38 0.19 25.66 9.11
N ALA A 39 -1.04 25.14 9.22
CA ALA A 39 -1.59 24.66 10.49
C ALA A 39 -0.76 23.50 11.07
N ALA A 40 -0.37 22.53 10.24
CA ALA A 40 0.44 21.38 10.65
C ALA A 40 1.84 21.81 11.13
N VAL A 41 2.50 22.72 10.41
CA VAL A 41 3.79 23.30 10.82
C VAL A 41 3.64 24.06 12.14
N GLY A 42 2.58 24.88 12.28
CA GLY A 42 2.31 25.61 13.51
C GLY A 42 2.14 24.70 14.73
N ILE A 43 1.42 23.58 14.58
CA ILE A 43 1.26 22.57 15.65
C ILE A 43 2.60 21.92 16.01
N ALA A 44 3.40 21.53 15.01
CA ALA A 44 4.70 20.93 15.24
C ALA A 44 5.65 21.89 15.96
N GLU A 45 5.65 23.18 15.59
CA GLU A 45 6.50 24.18 16.24
C GLU A 45 6.04 24.52 17.65
N ALA A 46 4.72 24.67 17.87
CA ALA A 46 4.15 24.92 19.19
C ALA A 46 4.43 23.78 20.19
N SER A 47 4.51 22.55 19.69
CA SER A 47 4.85 21.37 20.50
C SER A 47 6.36 21.07 20.57
N SER A 48 7.21 21.88 19.93
CA SER A 48 8.64 21.61 19.79
C SER A 48 8.95 20.20 19.26
N TYR A 49 8.11 19.73 18.31
CA TYR A 49 8.19 18.37 17.80
C TYR A 49 9.47 18.15 16.97
N GLN A 50 10.07 16.97 17.14
CA GLN A 50 11.27 16.54 16.43
C GLN A 50 11.06 15.16 15.81
N GLY A 51 11.47 15.02 14.55
CA GLY A 51 11.28 13.82 13.73
C GLY A 51 10.16 14.00 12.71
N ALA A 52 9.80 12.91 12.02
CA ALA A 52 8.63 12.90 11.14
C ALA A 52 7.38 12.50 11.94
N GLY A 53 6.31 13.29 11.77
CA GLY A 53 5.00 13.06 12.35
C GLY A 53 3.91 13.43 11.36
N THR A 54 2.67 13.11 11.68
CA THR A 54 1.50 13.44 10.85
C THR A 54 0.45 14.15 11.69
N VAL A 55 -0.05 15.27 11.19
CA VAL A 55 -1.20 15.97 11.77
C VAL A 55 -2.43 15.58 10.96
N GLU A 56 -3.41 14.97 11.61
CA GLU A 56 -4.64 14.54 10.97
C GLU A 56 -5.72 15.61 11.13
N PHE A 57 -6.46 15.83 10.04
CA PHE A 57 -7.56 16.79 9.98
C PHE A 57 -8.82 16.10 9.44
N LEU A 58 -9.97 16.56 9.89
CA LEU A 58 -11.27 16.26 9.28
C LEU A 58 -11.67 17.44 8.40
N LEU A 59 -12.07 17.17 7.16
CA LEU A 59 -12.57 18.18 6.21
C LEU A 59 -14.09 18.04 6.10
N THR A 60 -14.82 19.14 6.22
CA THR A 60 -16.27 19.17 6.03
C THR A 60 -16.63 19.42 4.56
N PRO A 61 -17.85 19.09 4.12
CA PRO A 61 -18.33 19.38 2.76
C PRO A 61 -18.28 20.87 2.39
N GLU A 62 -18.36 21.76 3.39
CA GLU A 62 -18.29 23.22 3.22
C GLU A 62 -16.85 23.73 3.01
N GLY A 63 -15.84 22.85 3.10
CA GLY A 63 -14.45 23.21 2.95
C GLY A 63 -13.82 23.80 4.22
N GLU A 64 -14.34 23.47 5.40
CA GLU A 64 -13.70 23.78 6.68
C GLU A 64 -12.96 22.55 7.20
N PHE A 65 -11.81 22.77 7.84
CA PHE A 65 -11.03 21.67 8.43
C PHE A 65 -10.84 21.82 9.93
N TYR A 66 -10.81 20.69 10.62
CA TYR A 66 -10.66 20.60 12.06
C TYR A 66 -9.54 19.64 12.41
N PHE A 67 -8.68 20.04 13.35
CA PHE A 67 -7.65 19.16 13.91
C PHE A 67 -8.31 17.95 14.60
N LEU A 68 -7.82 16.76 14.29
CA LEU A 68 -8.23 15.53 14.94
C LEU A 68 -7.17 15.08 15.96
N GLU A 69 -5.96 14.79 15.47
CA GLU A 69 -4.85 14.34 16.29
C GLU A 69 -3.50 14.59 15.62
N MET A 70 -2.41 14.44 16.38
CA MET A 70 -1.06 14.38 15.85
C MET A 70 -0.45 13.03 16.18
N ASN A 71 -0.11 12.27 15.15
CA ASN A 71 0.61 11.02 15.26
C ASN A 71 2.11 11.28 15.26
N THR A 72 2.75 11.02 16.41
CA THR A 72 4.16 11.31 16.67
C THR A 72 5.10 10.18 16.22
N ARG A 73 4.81 9.60 15.05
CA ARG A 73 5.56 8.50 14.44
C ARG A 73 5.44 8.56 12.91
N ILE A 74 6.26 7.76 12.22
CA ILE A 74 6.04 7.46 10.81
C ILE A 74 4.67 6.80 10.62
N GLN A 75 3.99 7.15 9.53
CA GLN A 75 2.72 6.53 9.15
C GLN A 75 2.94 5.38 8.18
N VAL A 76 2.01 4.43 8.14
CA VAL A 76 2.05 3.30 7.21
C VAL A 76 2.09 3.83 5.77
N GLU A 77 1.21 4.80 5.49
CA GLU A 77 0.99 5.50 4.23
C GLU A 77 2.01 6.59 3.89
N HIS A 78 3.18 6.62 4.55
CA HIS A 78 4.24 7.54 4.16
C HIS A 78 4.73 7.39 2.70
N PRO A 79 4.73 6.20 2.05
CA PRO A 79 5.24 6.05 0.68
C PRO A 79 4.54 6.91 -0.37
N VAL A 80 3.23 7.18 -0.25
CA VAL A 80 2.56 8.08 -1.22
C VAL A 80 3.17 9.48 -1.19
N THR A 81 3.55 9.98 -0.01
CA THR A 81 4.26 11.24 0.15
C THR A 81 5.68 11.16 -0.43
N GLU A 82 6.40 10.08 -0.14
CA GLU A 82 7.78 9.91 -0.64
C GLU A 82 7.84 9.91 -2.17
N LEU A 83 6.92 9.18 -2.82
CA LEU A 83 6.91 9.09 -4.29
C LEU A 83 6.62 10.43 -4.95
N VAL A 84 5.65 11.20 -4.44
CA VAL A 84 5.31 12.50 -5.07
C VAL A 84 6.31 13.60 -4.75
N TYR A 85 6.99 13.56 -3.60
CA TYR A 85 7.97 14.61 -3.23
C TYR A 85 9.43 14.22 -3.50
N GLY A 86 9.72 12.95 -3.79
CA GLY A 86 11.10 12.48 -3.98
C GLY A 86 11.94 12.56 -2.70
N VAL A 87 11.32 12.38 -1.53
CA VAL A 87 11.97 12.47 -0.22
C VAL A 87 11.85 11.14 0.50
N ASP A 88 12.97 10.59 0.96
CA ASP A 88 13.01 9.43 1.86
C ASP A 88 12.81 9.90 3.31
N LEU A 89 11.62 9.70 3.83
CA LEU A 89 11.20 10.14 5.16
C LEU A 89 11.90 9.36 6.26
N VAL A 90 12.16 8.08 6.06
CA VAL A 90 12.88 7.23 7.03
C VAL A 90 14.35 7.69 7.12
N ALA A 91 14.98 7.97 5.99
CA ALA A 91 16.33 8.51 5.97
C ALA A 91 16.39 9.89 6.65
N GLU A 92 15.45 10.81 6.36
CA GLU A 92 15.39 12.11 7.05
C GLU A 92 15.17 11.95 8.56
N GLN A 93 14.33 11.01 9.01
CA GLN A 93 14.17 10.70 10.44
C GLN A 93 15.50 10.29 11.08
N LEU A 94 16.28 9.42 10.42
CA LEU A 94 17.59 8.99 10.93
C LEU A 94 18.60 10.14 10.97
N HIS A 95 18.62 11.01 9.96
CA HIS A 95 19.48 12.20 9.94
C HIS A 95 19.13 13.16 11.08
N ILE A 96 17.84 13.45 11.29
CA ILE A 96 17.36 14.30 12.37
C ILE A 96 17.72 13.69 13.74
N ALA A 97 17.54 12.38 13.91
CA ALA A 97 17.90 11.67 15.14
C ALA A 97 19.41 11.72 15.41
N ALA A 98 20.24 11.75 14.37
CA ALA A 98 21.68 11.93 14.45
C ALA A 98 22.13 13.39 14.68
N GLY A 99 21.19 14.33 14.84
CA GLY A 99 21.48 15.75 15.04
C GLY A 99 21.86 16.51 13.76
N VAL A 100 21.67 15.89 12.59
CA VAL A 100 21.85 16.59 11.31
C VAL A 100 20.72 17.61 11.15
N PRO A 101 21.02 18.89 10.84
CA PRO A 101 19.99 19.88 10.58
C PRO A 101 19.07 19.46 9.43
N LEU A 102 17.79 19.85 9.52
CA LEU A 102 16.81 19.59 8.47
C LEU A 102 17.33 20.10 7.12
N ARG A 103 17.46 19.17 6.16
CA ARG A 103 18.04 19.42 4.84
C ARG A 103 17.02 19.96 3.83
N LEU A 104 15.75 19.79 4.15
CA LEU A 104 14.62 20.18 3.33
C LEU A 104 14.27 21.66 3.53
N ARG A 105 13.93 22.35 2.43
CA ARG A 105 13.41 23.73 2.46
C ARG A 105 12.02 23.73 1.84
N GLN A 106 11.06 24.39 2.51
CA GLN A 106 9.65 24.38 2.09
C GLN A 106 9.44 24.80 0.63
N GLU A 107 10.23 25.76 0.13
CA GLU A 107 10.19 26.27 -1.25
C GLU A 107 10.58 25.26 -2.33
N ASP A 108 11.36 24.23 -1.98
CA ASP A 108 11.80 23.16 -2.88
C ASP A 108 10.79 22.00 -2.95
N LEU A 109 9.86 21.92 -1.99
CA LEU A 109 8.95 20.80 -1.83
C LEU A 109 7.69 21.00 -2.68
N LYS A 110 7.69 20.41 -3.88
CA LYS A 110 6.56 20.44 -4.82
C LYS A 110 6.17 19.01 -5.19
N PRO A 111 4.88 18.65 -5.09
CA PRO A 111 4.44 17.32 -5.48
C PRO A 111 4.55 17.16 -7.01
N VAL A 112 5.04 16.00 -7.44
CA VAL A 112 5.13 15.60 -8.84
C VAL A 112 4.21 14.41 -9.08
N GLY A 113 3.23 14.61 -9.96
CA GLY A 113 2.25 13.59 -10.30
C GLY A 113 1.30 13.29 -9.16
N HIS A 114 0.95 12.01 -9.01
CA HIS A 114 0.03 11.53 -8.00
C HIS A 114 0.40 10.09 -7.63
N ALA A 115 0.26 9.73 -6.36
CA ALA A 115 0.54 8.39 -5.86
C ALA A 115 -0.66 7.83 -5.09
N ILE A 116 -0.91 6.54 -5.26
CA ILE A 116 -1.95 5.78 -4.56
C ILE A 116 -1.30 4.58 -3.88
N GLU A 117 -1.59 4.36 -2.60
CA GLU A 117 -1.22 3.18 -1.84
C GLU A 117 -2.46 2.30 -1.57
N CYS A 118 -2.26 1.00 -1.66
CA CYS A 118 -3.24 -0.02 -1.32
C CYS A 118 -2.66 -0.94 -0.26
N ARG A 119 -3.39 -1.11 0.85
CA ARG A 119 -3.02 -2.06 1.91
C ARG A 119 -3.44 -3.48 1.55
N ILE A 120 -2.46 -4.30 1.18
CA ILE A 120 -2.68 -5.72 0.91
C ILE A 120 -2.75 -6.45 2.26
N CYS A 121 -3.93 -6.96 2.60
CA CYS A 121 -4.17 -7.66 3.85
C CYS A 121 -4.54 -9.12 3.61
N ALA A 122 -4.14 -10.01 4.53
CA ALA A 122 -4.59 -11.38 4.63
C ALA A 122 -6.01 -11.43 5.20
N GLU A 123 -6.99 -11.13 4.36
CA GLU A 123 -8.41 -11.08 4.74
C GLU A 123 -9.28 -11.63 3.62
N ASP A 124 -10.47 -12.13 3.97
CA ASP A 124 -11.52 -12.54 3.03
C ASP A 124 -12.67 -11.52 2.98
N PRO A 125 -12.66 -10.55 2.06
CA PRO A 125 -13.74 -9.57 1.93
C PRO A 125 -15.13 -10.20 1.78
N ALA A 126 -15.25 -11.31 1.04
CA ALA A 126 -16.51 -11.99 0.79
C ALA A 126 -17.10 -12.65 2.05
N ASN A 127 -16.27 -12.89 3.06
CA ASN A 127 -16.67 -13.46 4.33
C ASN A 127 -16.53 -12.44 5.48
N GLY A 128 -16.81 -11.16 5.21
CA GLY A 128 -16.79 -10.12 6.22
C GLY A 128 -15.39 -9.67 6.65
N PHE A 129 -14.39 -9.85 5.78
CA PHE A 129 -12.96 -9.55 6.02
C PHE A 129 -12.43 -10.33 7.22
N LEU A 130 -12.78 -11.61 7.31
CA LEU A 130 -12.17 -12.48 8.31
C LEU A 130 -10.66 -12.58 8.02
N PRO A 131 -9.79 -12.48 9.05
CA PRO A 131 -8.37 -12.69 8.88
C PRO A 131 -8.07 -14.08 8.33
N GLU A 132 -7.14 -14.14 7.39
CA GLU A 132 -6.69 -15.35 6.72
C GLU A 132 -5.31 -15.73 7.25
N THR A 133 -5.07 -17.03 7.37
CA THR A 133 -3.78 -17.58 7.82
C THR A 133 -3.38 -18.71 6.88
N GLY A 134 -2.10 -19.01 6.82
CA GLY A 134 -1.60 -20.08 5.99
C GLY A 134 -0.18 -19.85 5.54
N ARG A 135 0.30 -20.77 4.70
CA ARG A 135 1.66 -20.72 4.16
C ARG A 135 1.65 -20.09 2.78
N VAL A 136 2.52 -19.11 2.55
CA VAL A 136 2.75 -18.54 1.22
C VAL A 136 3.38 -19.62 0.34
N MET A 137 2.58 -20.26 -0.51
CA MET A 137 3.04 -21.32 -1.40
C MET A 137 3.76 -20.76 -2.63
N HIS A 138 3.30 -19.61 -3.10
CA HIS A 138 3.91 -18.90 -4.22
C HIS A 138 3.66 -17.40 -4.06
N LEU A 139 4.66 -16.62 -4.46
CA LEU A 139 4.61 -15.16 -4.45
C LEU A 139 5.15 -14.67 -5.79
N LYS A 140 4.35 -13.86 -6.50
CA LYS A 140 4.79 -13.03 -7.62
C LYS A 140 4.43 -11.59 -7.25
N GLU A 141 5.45 -10.80 -6.97
CA GLU A 141 5.27 -9.38 -6.70
C GLU A 141 5.14 -8.60 -8.02
N PRO A 142 4.27 -7.58 -8.10
CA PRO A 142 4.19 -6.71 -9.27
C PRO A 142 5.44 -5.84 -9.39
N GLU A 143 5.88 -5.64 -10.62
CA GLU A 143 7.01 -4.79 -10.97
C GLU A 143 6.59 -3.82 -12.07
N GLY A 144 7.26 -2.67 -12.16
CA GLY A 144 7.02 -1.71 -13.23
C GLY A 144 7.42 -0.29 -12.88
N GLU A 145 7.44 0.58 -13.90
CA GLU A 145 7.75 1.98 -13.70
C GLU A 145 6.70 2.69 -12.83
N GLY A 146 7.14 3.27 -11.72
CA GLY A 146 6.26 3.92 -10.75
C GLY A 146 5.46 2.93 -9.91
N ILE A 147 5.82 1.65 -9.89
CA ILE A 147 5.30 0.66 -8.95
C ILE A 147 6.34 0.46 -7.84
N ARG A 148 5.90 0.60 -6.59
CA ARG A 148 6.66 0.26 -5.39
C ARG A 148 5.84 -0.72 -4.58
N LEU A 149 6.48 -1.75 -4.07
CA LEU A 149 5.89 -2.68 -3.12
C LEU A 149 6.76 -2.72 -1.87
N ASP A 150 6.20 -2.30 -0.75
CA ASP A 150 6.79 -2.52 0.57
C ASP A 150 6.14 -3.79 1.15
N SER A 151 6.82 -4.93 1.03
CA SER A 151 6.31 -6.25 1.42
C SER A 151 7.28 -6.93 2.38
N GLY A 152 6.74 -7.66 3.34
CA GLY A 152 7.50 -8.55 4.22
C GLY A 152 7.35 -10.02 3.83
N LEU A 153 6.73 -10.32 2.68
CA LEU A 153 6.40 -11.66 2.25
C LEU A 153 7.56 -12.37 1.55
N TYR A 154 7.67 -13.68 1.75
CA TYR A 154 8.50 -14.56 0.93
C TYR A 154 7.88 -15.96 0.79
N PRO A 155 8.17 -16.70 -0.29
CA PRO A 155 7.72 -18.08 -0.45
C PRO A 155 8.12 -18.97 0.73
N GLY A 156 7.15 -19.72 1.24
CA GLY A 156 7.29 -20.63 2.38
C GLY A 156 7.02 -19.99 3.75
N GLN A 157 6.81 -18.68 3.83
CA GLN A 157 6.47 -17.97 5.06
C GLN A 157 5.09 -18.37 5.60
N GLU A 158 4.98 -18.47 6.92
CA GLU A 158 3.71 -18.64 7.63
C GLU A 158 3.10 -17.28 7.94
N VAL A 159 1.90 -17.03 7.43
CA VAL A 159 1.02 -15.93 7.83
C VAL A 159 0.15 -16.44 8.97
N THR A 160 0.28 -15.81 10.14
CA THR A 160 -0.38 -16.26 11.38
C THR A 160 -1.26 -15.17 11.95
N ALA A 161 -2.21 -15.55 12.82
CA ALA A 161 -3.08 -14.61 13.51
C ALA A 161 -2.40 -13.84 14.67
N ALA A 162 -1.08 -13.98 14.83
CA ALA A 162 -0.34 -13.34 15.92
C ALA A 162 -0.06 -11.84 15.66
N PHE A 163 -0.19 -11.38 14.42
CA PHE A 163 0.15 -10.03 13.99
C PHE A 163 -0.99 -9.39 13.18
N ASP A 164 -0.79 -8.12 12.84
CA ASP A 164 -1.67 -7.40 11.91
C ASP A 164 -1.75 -8.15 10.55
N PRO A 165 -2.92 -8.19 9.89
CA PRO A 165 -3.08 -8.89 8.62
C PRO A 165 -2.38 -8.21 7.44
N LEU A 166 -1.79 -7.02 7.60
CA LEU A 166 -1.05 -6.32 6.55
C LEU A 166 0.14 -7.16 6.06
N LEU A 167 0.05 -7.58 4.80
CA LEU A 167 1.08 -8.35 4.10
C LEU A 167 2.05 -7.45 3.34
N GLY A 168 1.55 -6.34 2.80
CA GLY A 168 2.35 -5.38 2.06
C GLY A 168 1.56 -4.14 1.65
N LYS A 169 2.28 -3.15 1.17
CA LYS A 169 1.74 -1.87 0.69
C LYS A 169 2.11 -1.73 -0.78
N LEU A 170 1.12 -1.82 -1.66
CA LEU A 170 1.33 -1.57 -3.08
C LEU A 170 1.12 -0.09 -3.35
N VAL A 171 2.13 0.58 -3.90
CA VAL A 171 2.10 2.01 -4.17
C VAL A 171 2.35 2.25 -5.66
N ALA A 172 1.45 2.97 -6.31
CA ALA A 172 1.56 3.31 -7.72
C ALA A 172 1.61 4.83 -7.93
N GLN A 173 2.61 5.30 -8.66
CA GLN A 173 2.78 6.70 -9.06
C GLN A 173 2.54 6.89 -10.57
N GLY A 174 1.72 7.87 -10.90
CA GLY A 174 1.46 8.32 -12.27
C GLY A 174 1.71 9.82 -12.44
N ALA A 175 1.78 10.28 -13.70
CA ALA A 175 1.88 11.71 -13.98
C ALA A 175 0.61 12.49 -13.58
N ASN A 176 -0.50 11.78 -13.39
CA ASN A 176 -1.75 12.28 -12.85
C ASN A 176 -2.49 11.14 -12.11
N ARG A 177 -3.57 11.49 -11.42
CA ARG A 177 -4.38 10.55 -10.62
C ARG A 177 -4.90 9.38 -11.45
N SER A 178 -5.46 9.62 -12.64
CA SER A 178 -5.98 8.56 -13.51
C SER A 178 -4.90 7.55 -13.93
N GLN A 179 -3.68 8.01 -14.20
CA GLN A 179 -2.55 7.13 -14.47
C GLN A 179 -2.13 6.32 -13.23
N ALA A 180 -2.11 6.93 -12.05
CA ALA A 180 -1.81 6.23 -10.80
C ALA A 180 -2.84 5.13 -10.53
N ILE A 181 -4.14 5.42 -10.72
CA ILE A 181 -5.24 4.45 -10.63
C ILE A 181 -5.02 3.28 -11.59
N ALA A 182 -4.81 3.56 -12.87
CA ALA A 182 -4.63 2.52 -13.88
C ALA A 182 -3.42 1.62 -13.58
N LYS A 183 -2.30 2.22 -13.13
CA LYS A 183 -1.11 1.47 -12.71
C LYS A 183 -1.36 0.62 -11.46
N ALA A 184 -2.03 1.15 -10.45
CA ALA A 184 -2.39 0.40 -9.25
C ALA A 184 -3.30 -0.80 -9.57
N ILE A 185 -4.33 -0.60 -10.40
CA ILE A 185 -5.22 -1.69 -10.84
C ILE A 185 -4.41 -2.78 -11.57
N ALA A 186 -3.54 -2.39 -12.50
CA ALA A 186 -2.71 -3.36 -13.24
C ALA A 186 -1.78 -4.14 -12.28
N ALA A 187 -1.08 -3.43 -11.38
CA ALA A 187 -0.18 -4.05 -10.43
C ALA A 187 -0.89 -4.96 -9.42
N LEU A 188 -2.11 -4.62 -8.97
CA LEU A 188 -2.95 -5.51 -8.16
C LEU A 188 -3.34 -6.78 -8.93
N GLY A 189 -3.59 -6.67 -10.23
CA GLY A 189 -3.88 -7.82 -11.10
C GLY A 189 -2.66 -8.72 -11.35
N ASP A 190 -1.45 -8.17 -11.29
CA ASP A 190 -0.19 -8.90 -11.46
C ASP A 190 0.33 -9.55 -10.17
N LEU A 191 -0.16 -9.10 -9.01
CA LEU A 191 0.18 -9.67 -7.71
C LEU A 191 -0.41 -11.07 -7.57
N VAL A 192 0.44 -12.07 -7.33
CA VAL A 192 0.03 -13.44 -7.04
C VAL A 192 0.51 -13.84 -5.66
N VAL A 193 -0.42 -14.16 -4.77
CA VAL A 193 -0.16 -14.77 -3.47
C VAL A 193 -0.96 -16.06 -3.39
N LEU A 194 -0.30 -17.22 -3.47
CA LEU A 194 -0.95 -18.52 -3.33
C LEU A 194 -0.79 -19.05 -1.90
N GLY A 195 -1.85 -19.65 -1.38
CA GLY A 195 -1.88 -20.27 -0.04
C GLY A 195 -2.34 -19.36 1.08
N VAL A 196 -2.43 -18.05 0.83
CA VAL A 196 -3.06 -17.08 1.74
C VAL A 196 -3.98 -16.22 0.89
N ARG A 197 -5.26 -16.12 1.26
CA ARG A 197 -6.21 -15.25 0.58
C ARG A 197 -5.95 -13.80 0.97
N THR A 198 -6.10 -12.89 0.01
CA THR A 198 -5.86 -11.46 0.21
C THR A 198 -7.06 -10.62 -0.25
N ASN A 199 -7.10 -9.37 0.21
CA ASN A 199 -8.07 -8.37 -0.24
C ASN A 199 -7.72 -7.71 -1.60
N ALA A 200 -6.66 -8.14 -2.30
CA ALA A 200 -6.14 -7.43 -3.48
C ALA A 200 -7.18 -7.21 -4.60
N ALA A 201 -8.03 -8.22 -4.86
CA ALA A 201 -9.11 -8.10 -5.85
C ALA A 201 -10.17 -7.05 -5.45
N TYR A 202 -10.45 -6.93 -4.14
CA TYR A 202 -11.36 -5.93 -3.60
C TYR A 202 -10.78 -4.52 -3.74
N LEU A 203 -9.48 -4.34 -3.48
CA LEU A 203 -8.78 -3.07 -3.71
C LEU A 203 -8.86 -2.66 -5.19
N GLY A 204 -8.66 -3.60 -6.11
CA GLY A 204 -8.78 -3.34 -7.54
C GLY A 204 -10.20 -2.89 -7.93
N ALA A 205 -11.22 -3.48 -7.30
CA ALA A 205 -12.61 -3.07 -7.49
C ALA A 205 -12.87 -1.64 -6.96
N ILE A 206 -12.33 -1.28 -5.79
CA ILE A 206 -12.43 0.10 -5.25
C ILE A 206 -11.87 1.09 -6.28
N LEU A 207 -10.65 0.85 -6.76
CA LEU A 207 -9.98 1.76 -7.69
C LEU A 207 -10.69 1.87 -9.04
N ALA A 208 -11.35 0.79 -9.48
CA ALA A 208 -12.13 0.77 -10.71
C ALA A 208 -13.53 1.40 -10.56
N HIS A 209 -13.97 1.70 -9.33
CA HIS A 209 -15.30 2.23 -9.07
C HIS A 209 -15.42 3.68 -9.59
N PRO A 210 -16.51 4.05 -10.31
CA PRO A 210 -16.67 5.41 -10.85
C PRO A 210 -16.55 6.53 -9.82
N ALA A 211 -17.18 6.36 -8.65
CA ALA A 211 -17.11 7.37 -7.59
C ALA A 211 -15.68 7.54 -7.03
N PHE A 212 -14.86 6.47 -7.01
CA PHE A 212 -13.45 6.60 -6.66
C PHE A 212 -12.69 7.34 -7.76
N ALA A 213 -12.89 6.99 -9.03
CA ALA A 213 -12.23 7.62 -10.18
C ALA A 213 -12.54 9.13 -10.27
N GLU A 214 -13.74 9.54 -9.91
CA GLU A 214 -14.20 10.94 -9.87
C GLU A 214 -13.73 11.70 -8.62
N GLY A 215 -13.16 11.01 -7.62
CA GLY A 215 -12.75 11.61 -6.34
C GLY A 215 -13.91 11.87 -5.38
N ALA A 216 -15.09 11.27 -5.65
CA ALA A 216 -16.28 11.35 -4.80
C ALA A 216 -16.19 10.35 -3.63
N THR A 217 -15.14 10.50 -2.81
CA THR A 217 -14.84 9.64 -1.66
C THR A 217 -15.01 10.40 -0.36
N ASP A 218 -15.60 9.74 0.64
CA ASP A 218 -15.64 10.19 2.04
C ASP A 218 -15.50 8.98 2.96
N THR A 219 -15.53 9.20 4.27
CA THR A 219 -15.35 8.15 5.28
C THR A 219 -16.45 7.09 5.31
N ALA A 220 -17.58 7.32 4.63
CA ALA A 220 -18.68 6.37 4.47
C ALA A 220 -18.71 5.72 3.07
N PHE A 221 -17.68 5.94 2.24
CA PHE A 221 -17.59 5.36 0.89
C PHE A 221 -17.76 3.83 0.90
N LEU A 222 -17.04 3.12 1.77
CA LEU A 222 -17.12 1.65 1.84
C LEU A 222 -18.42 1.17 2.51
N ASP A 223 -19.07 1.98 3.33
CA ASP A 223 -20.39 1.64 3.86
C ASP A 223 -21.47 1.72 2.77
N ARG A 224 -21.31 2.62 1.77
CA ARG A 224 -22.23 2.77 0.64
C ARG A 224 -21.99 1.77 -0.48
N HIS A 225 -20.73 1.50 -0.79
CA HIS A 225 -20.32 0.75 -1.98
C HIS A 225 -19.72 -0.63 -1.65
N GLY A 226 -19.52 -0.96 -0.38
CA GLY A 226 -18.71 -2.12 0.01
C GLY A 226 -19.21 -3.46 -0.55
N ASP A 227 -20.51 -3.69 -0.57
CA ASP A 227 -21.10 -4.96 -0.99
C ASP A 227 -21.02 -5.18 -2.51
N GLU A 228 -21.12 -4.13 -3.32
CA GLU A 228 -21.01 -4.23 -4.79
C GLU A 228 -19.57 -4.45 -5.27
N LEU A 229 -18.59 -4.15 -4.43
CA LEU A 229 -17.16 -4.30 -4.70
C LEU A 229 -16.65 -5.73 -4.44
N LEU A 230 -17.48 -6.60 -3.85
CA LEU A 230 -17.11 -7.99 -3.58
C LEU A 230 -16.83 -8.75 -4.88
N ALA A 231 -15.64 -9.34 -4.95
CA ALA A 231 -15.22 -10.14 -6.09
C ALA A 231 -16.18 -11.32 -6.29
N LYS A 232 -16.64 -11.52 -7.52
CA LYS A 232 -17.36 -12.74 -7.89
C LYS A 232 -16.39 -13.91 -7.85
N ALA A 233 -16.84 -15.04 -7.30
CA ALA A 233 -16.07 -16.26 -7.36
C ALA A 233 -15.69 -16.58 -8.81
N PRO A 234 -14.43 -16.98 -9.08
CA PRO A 234 -14.04 -17.36 -10.43
C PRO A 234 -14.92 -18.52 -10.90
N ALA A 235 -15.26 -18.51 -12.19
CA ALA A 235 -15.97 -19.63 -12.79
C ALA A 235 -15.19 -20.94 -12.54
N ALA A 236 -15.91 -22.03 -12.26
CA ALA A 236 -15.31 -23.32 -11.93
C ALA A 236 -14.29 -23.80 -12.98
N GLU A 237 -14.53 -23.48 -14.25
CA GLU A 237 -13.64 -23.79 -15.35
C GLU A 237 -12.31 -23.01 -15.29
N SER A 238 -12.35 -21.72 -14.95
CA SER A 238 -11.16 -20.90 -14.76
C SER A 238 -10.34 -21.39 -13.58
N LEU A 239 -11.01 -21.78 -12.48
CA LEU A 239 -10.35 -22.39 -11.33
C LEU A 239 -9.69 -23.72 -11.70
N ALA A 240 -10.39 -24.58 -12.44
CA ALA A 240 -9.84 -25.86 -12.89
C ALA A 240 -8.60 -25.67 -13.79
N ARG A 241 -8.63 -24.71 -14.72
CA ARG A 241 -7.48 -24.36 -15.56
C ARG A 241 -6.31 -23.84 -14.75
N ALA A 242 -6.54 -22.96 -13.78
CA ALA A 242 -5.50 -22.44 -12.90
C ALA A 242 -4.86 -23.54 -12.05
N LEU A 243 -5.66 -24.43 -11.46
CA LEU A 243 -5.18 -25.58 -10.68
C LEU A 243 -4.37 -26.56 -11.55
N ALA A 244 -4.81 -26.84 -12.77
CA ALA A 244 -4.06 -27.68 -13.71
C ALA A 244 -2.71 -27.06 -14.10
N ALA A 245 -2.67 -25.75 -14.37
CA ALA A 245 -1.43 -25.03 -14.67
C ALA A 245 -0.46 -25.03 -13.49
N ALA A 246 -0.96 -24.75 -12.27
CA ALA A 246 -0.16 -24.78 -11.05
C ALA A 246 0.43 -26.18 -10.79
N HIS A 247 -0.36 -27.24 -10.98
CA HIS A 247 0.12 -28.62 -10.82
C HIS A 247 1.23 -28.98 -11.83
N LEU A 248 1.11 -28.54 -13.08
CA LEU A 248 2.13 -28.76 -14.11
C LEU A 248 3.43 -28.01 -13.78
N ALA A 249 3.34 -26.74 -13.34
CA ALA A 249 4.50 -25.94 -12.95
C ALA A 249 5.20 -26.50 -11.70
N GLU A 250 4.44 -26.97 -10.70
CA GLU A 250 5.01 -27.59 -9.50
C GLU A 250 5.70 -28.92 -9.81
N ARG A 251 5.18 -29.68 -10.79
CA ARG A 251 5.82 -30.92 -11.25
C ARG A 251 7.20 -30.66 -11.85
N GLU A 252 7.36 -29.62 -12.66
CA GLU A 252 8.67 -29.23 -13.19
C GLU A 252 9.64 -28.81 -12.08
N ASN A 253 9.19 -27.99 -11.12
CA ASN A 253 10.02 -27.57 -10.00
C ASN A 253 10.46 -28.74 -9.10
N ARG A 254 9.57 -29.69 -8.80
CA ARG A 254 9.95 -30.91 -8.05
C ARG A 254 10.95 -31.78 -8.81
N LEU A 255 10.83 -31.87 -10.13
CA LEU A 255 11.78 -32.63 -10.96
C LEU A 255 13.16 -31.96 -10.98
N ILE A 256 13.22 -30.63 -10.94
CA ILE A 256 14.47 -29.86 -10.83
C ILE A 256 15.09 -30.01 -9.43
N ASP A 257 14.31 -29.85 -8.36
CA ASP A 257 14.79 -29.99 -6.97
C ASP A 257 15.26 -31.42 -6.63
N GLN A 258 14.67 -32.44 -7.25
CA GLN A 258 15.06 -33.83 -7.07
C GLN A 258 16.20 -34.26 -8.01
N ALA A 259 16.59 -33.44 -8.98
CA ALA A 259 17.68 -33.75 -9.88
C ALA A 259 19.03 -33.39 -9.22
N MET A 260 19.70 -34.39 -8.62
CA MET A 260 21.12 -34.25 -8.32
C MET A 260 21.90 -33.97 -9.62
N PRO A 261 22.68 -32.87 -9.72
CA PRO A 261 23.54 -32.65 -10.87
C PRO A 261 24.44 -33.86 -11.11
N ALA A 262 24.62 -34.25 -12.37
CA ALA A 262 25.35 -35.49 -12.72
C ALA A 262 26.74 -35.57 -12.06
N VAL A 263 27.41 -34.43 -11.88
CA VAL A 263 28.70 -34.35 -11.19
C VAL A 263 28.60 -34.75 -9.72
N HIS A 264 27.52 -34.36 -9.02
CA HIS A 264 27.31 -34.74 -7.62
C HIS A 264 26.80 -36.17 -7.48
N ALA A 265 25.97 -36.64 -8.42
CA ALA A 265 25.57 -38.05 -8.46
C ALA A 265 26.77 -38.99 -8.73
N ALA A 266 27.76 -38.55 -9.53
CA ALA A 266 28.98 -39.29 -9.83
C ALA A 266 29.97 -39.37 -8.65
N LEU A 267 29.85 -38.50 -7.63
CA LEU A 267 30.71 -38.53 -6.45
C LEU A 267 30.45 -39.75 -5.54
N GLY A 268 29.32 -40.46 -5.69
CA GLY A 268 29.06 -41.69 -4.93
C GLY A 268 29.16 -41.50 -3.41
N ALA A 269 29.64 -42.53 -2.70
CA ALA A 269 29.71 -42.56 -1.23
C ALA A 269 31.00 -41.91 -0.66
N TRP A 270 31.45 -40.81 -1.24
CA TRP A 270 32.62 -40.10 -0.74
C TRP A 270 32.27 -39.41 0.58
N ARG A 271 33.14 -39.53 1.59
CA ARG A 271 32.98 -38.87 2.89
C ARG A 271 33.90 -37.64 2.94
N ASN A 272 33.41 -36.58 3.56
CA ASN A 272 34.20 -35.40 3.93
C ASN A 272 35.02 -35.70 5.19
#